data_AF-A0A4W5KIW7-F1
#
_entry.id   AF-A0A4W5KIW7-F1
#
_cell.length_a   1.000
_cell.length_b   1.000
_cell.length_c   1.000
_cell.angle_alpha   90.00
_cell.angle_beta   90.00
_cell.angle_gamma   90.00
#
_symmetry.space_group_name_H-M   'P 1'
#
loop_
_entity.id
_entity.type
_entity.pdbx_description
1 polymer ?
#
loop_
_entity_poly.entity_id
_entity_poly.type
_entity_poly.pdbx_seq_one_letter_code
_entity_poly.pdbx_strand_id
1 'polypeptide(L)'
;MDTLVLKTEENTIPACDLSGYVHPDPVVVASPLSSFFSSQPAERHIIPETQVVHEELEIPGTGLKLCYLSSRASGYRALLKVTMTQALVPLSLAKVHLMVAVEGHLFQKWFHASPNLAYTYIWDKTDAYRQRVYGLTQASVSVGFEYETCPSQILWEKRTAVLQGYELLPSNLGGWSLDKHHTLNIASGILHKGSGENVFVSEQQPPVISSIMGNGRRRSISCPSCSGLAEGNKLLAPVALACGGDGSLYVGDLNFIRRVYPTLNTTAVLEL
;
A
#
# COMPACT_ATOMS: atom_id res chain seq x y z
N MET A 1 4.86 15.08 2.16
CA MET A 1 5.12 16.48 1.82
C MET A 1 6.59 16.56 1.46
N ASP A 2 6.92 17.22 0.34
CA ASP A 2 8.30 17.30 -0.11
C ASP A 2 9.08 18.37 0.66
N THR A 3 10.40 18.20 0.74
CA THR A 3 11.28 19.15 1.42
C THR A 3 11.27 20.50 0.69
N LEU A 4 10.81 21.55 1.38
CA LEU A 4 10.79 22.91 0.85
C LEU A 4 12.16 23.57 1.05
N VAL A 5 12.80 24.00 -0.05
CA VAL A 5 14.05 24.76 -0.01
C VAL A 5 13.75 26.22 -0.31
N LEU A 6 13.94 27.09 0.68
CA LEU A 6 13.82 28.54 0.50
C LEU A 6 15.08 29.08 -0.19
N LYS A 7 14.90 29.86 -1.25
CA LYS A 7 15.98 30.59 -1.93
C LYS A 7 15.67 32.08 -1.95
N THR A 8 16.68 32.90 -1.74
CA THR A 8 16.60 34.37 -1.69
C THR A 8 16.75 35.05 -3.06
N GLU A 9 17.16 34.31 -4.09
CA GLU A 9 17.35 34.83 -5.45
C GLU A 9 16.15 34.53 -6.34
N GLU A 10 15.68 35.53 -7.11
CA GLU A 10 14.74 35.31 -8.21
C GLU A 10 15.42 34.43 -9.26
N ASN A 11 14.85 33.24 -9.49
CA ASN A 11 15.38 32.28 -10.43
C ASN A 11 15.07 32.75 -11.86
N THR A 12 15.97 33.56 -12.44
CA THR A 12 15.84 34.16 -13.78
C THR A 12 16.22 33.20 -14.92
N ILE A 13 16.65 31.98 -14.59
CA ILE A 13 17.01 30.96 -15.58
C ILE A 13 15.71 30.35 -16.14
N PRO A 14 15.44 30.47 -17.46
CA PRO A 14 14.31 29.78 -18.06
C PRO A 14 14.44 28.28 -17.80
N ALA A 15 13.34 27.64 -17.39
CA ALA A 15 13.31 26.19 -17.23
C ALA A 15 13.76 25.54 -18.56
N CYS A 16 14.73 24.65 -18.49
CA CYS A 16 15.18 23.91 -19.65
C CYS A 16 14.05 23.02 -20.19
N ASP A 17 14.12 22.67 -21.47
CA ASP A 17 13.22 21.69 -22.06
C ASP A 17 13.92 20.33 -22.14
N LEU A 18 13.35 19.32 -21.47
CA LEU A 18 13.82 17.94 -21.44
C LEU A 18 12.98 17.03 -22.37
N SER A 19 12.49 17.57 -23.48
CA SER A 19 11.78 16.79 -24.50
C SER A 19 12.66 15.68 -25.09
N GLY A 20 12.13 14.45 -25.12
CA GLY A 20 12.81 13.27 -25.68
C GLY A 20 13.85 12.61 -24.78
N TYR A 21 14.03 13.08 -23.55
CA TYR A 21 14.92 12.45 -22.57
C TYR A 21 14.30 11.16 -22.02
N VAL A 22 15.15 10.22 -21.63
CA VAL A 22 14.72 8.95 -21.03
C VAL A 22 14.19 9.22 -19.62
N HIS A 23 12.95 8.80 -19.37
CA HIS A 23 12.36 8.83 -18.03
C HIS A 23 12.89 7.68 -17.17
N PRO A 24 12.99 7.86 -15.84
CA PRO A 24 13.31 6.77 -14.94
C PRO A 24 12.21 5.71 -15.00
N ASP A 25 12.59 4.44 -15.18
CA ASP A 25 11.69 3.30 -15.05
C ASP A 25 12.19 2.35 -13.95
N PRO A 26 11.94 2.71 -12.67
CA PRO A 26 12.51 1.97 -11.55
C PRO A 26 11.74 0.67 -11.28
N VAL A 27 12.49 -0.40 -11.01
CA VAL A 27 11.92 -1.68 -10.55
C VAL A 27 11.97 -1.72 -9.03
N VAL A 28 10.79 -1.70 -8.42
CA VAL A 28 10.61 -1.71 -6.96
C VAL A 28 10.14 -3.09 -6.51
N VAL A 29 10.92 -3.75 -5.65
CA VAL A 29 10.62 -5.09 -5.12
C VAL A 29 10.64 -5.04 -3.60
N ALA A 30 9.49 -5.28 -2.97
CA ALA A 30 9.36 -5.41 -1.52
C ALA A 30 9.72 -6.82 -1.05
N SER A 31 10.15 -6.96 0.20
CA SER A 31 10.26 -8.27 0.86
C SER A 31 8.89 -8.97 0.86
N PRO A 32 8.84 -10.29 0.63
CA PRO A 32 7.59 -11.04 0.62
C PRO A 32 6.88 -10.94 1.97
N LEU A 33 5.55 -10.96 1.95
CA LEU A 33 4.73 -11.01 3.16
C LEU A 33 4.95 -12.35 3.88
N SER A 34 4.99 -12.33 5.22
CA SER A 34 5.11 -13.51 6.08
C SER A 34 3.82 -14.36 6.07
N SER A 35 3.55 -14.98 4.92
CA SER A 35 2.37 -15.80 4.64
C SER A 35 2.65 -17.30 4.68
N PHE A 36 3.90 -17.70 4.42
CA PHE A 36 4.35 -19.08 4.55
C PHE A 36 4.50 -19.46 6.02
N PHE A 37 4.14 -20.70 6.35
CA PHE A 37 4.29 -21.28 7.68
C PHE A 37 4.61 -22.77 7.57
N SER A 38 5.26 -23.33 8.61
CA SER A 38 5.47 -24.78 8.71
C SER A 38 4.23 -25.49 9.26
N SER A 39 3.81 -26.58 8.63
CA SER A 39 2.76 -27.48 9.13
C SER A 39 3.25 -28.40 10.25
N GLN A 40 4.57 -28.60 10.37
CA GLN A 40 5.22 -29.41 11.40
C GLN A 40 6.44 -28.66 11.96
N PRO A 41 6.23 -27.61 12.80
CA PRO A 41 7.31 -26.74 13.26
C PRO A 41 8.41 -27.48 14.02
N ALA A 42 8.04 -28.51 14.81
CA ALA A 42 8.99 -29.32 15.57
C ALA A 42 10.00 -30.11 14.71
N GLU A 43 9.64 -30.48 13.48
CA GLU A 43 10.55 -31.19 12.55
C GLU A 43 11.19 -30.23 11.54
N ARG A 44 10.41 -29.23 11.09
CA ARG A 44 10.77 -28.30 10.01
C ARG A 44 10.53 -26.88 10.47
N HIS A 45 11.49 -26.32 11.19
CA HIS A 45 11.39 -24.99 11.78
C HIS A 45 11.82 -23.86 10.84
N ILE A 46 12.37 -24.14 9.65
CA ILE A 46 12.88 -23.14 8.71
C ILE A 46 11.89 -22.91 7.57
N ILE A 47 11.52 -21.64 7.34
CA ILE A 47 10.70 -21.19 6.21
C ILE A 47 11.62 -20.43 5.24
N PRO A 48 12.02 -21.04 4.10
CA PRO A 48 13.08 -20.49 3.24
C PRO A 48 12.75 -19.14 2.59
N GLU A 49 11.55 -18.99 2.04
CA GLU A 49 11.16 -17.86 1.20
C GLU A 49 11.17 -16.52 1.97
N THR A 50 10.70 -16.56 3.22
CA THR A 50 10.65 -15.40 4.12
C THR A 50 11.81 -15.38 5.11
N GLN A 51 12.67 -16.41 5.12
CA GLN A 51 13.77 -16.59 6.07
C GLN A 51 13.28 -16.51 7.54
N VAL A 52 12.13 -17.13 7.80
CA VAL A 52 11.48 -17.14 9.11
C VAL A 52 11.75 -18.46 9.82
N VAL A 53 11.90 -18.38 11.14
CA VAL A 53 11.96 -19.54 12.04
C VAL A 53 10.58 -19.72 12.68
N HIS A 54 10.02 -20.92 12.57
CA HIS A 54 8.76 -21.32 13.18
C HIS A 54 9.01 -22.48 14.15
N GLU A 55 8.85 -22.22 15.44
CA GLU A 55 9.09 -23.19 16.52
C GLU A 55 7.81 -23.48 17.31
N GLU A 56 7.74 -24.66 17.89
CA GLU A 56 6.58 -25.13 18.64
C GLU A 56 7.00 -25.93 19.88
N LEU A 57 6.28 -25.71 20.99
CA LEU A 57 6.44 -26.45 22.24
C LEU A 57 5.08 -26.90 22.76
N GLU A 58 4.92 -28.20 22.99
CA GLU A 58 3.68 -28.76 23.54
C GLU A 58 3.56 -28.48 25.03
N ILE A 59 2.35 -28.14 25.50
CA ILE A 59 2.05 -27.97 26.92
C ILE A 59 1.40 -29.26 27.45
N PRO A 60 2.09 -30.05 28.29
CA PRO A 60 1.56 -31.31 28.79
C PRO A 60 0.20 -31.16 29.47
N GLY A 61 -0.72 -32.08 29.19
CA GLY A 61 -2.04 -32.14 29.83
C GLY A 61 -3.10 -31.17 29.29
N THR A 62 -2.78 -30.32 28.29
CA THR A 62 -3.72 -29.31 27.78
C THR A 62 -4.12 -29.49 26.31
N GLY A 63 -3.30 -30.20 25.53
CA GLY A 63 -3.45 -30.27 24.06
C GLY A 63 -3.15 -28.96 23.33
N LEU A 64 -2.75 -27.92 24.07
CA LEU A 64 -2.32 -26.63 23.52
C LEU A 64 -0.82 -26.64 23.27
N LYS A 65 -0.40 -25.79 22.35
CA LYS A 65 1.00 -25.60 22.00
C LYS A 65 1.38 -24.13 22.05
N LEU A 66 2.60 -23.86 22.48
CA LEU A 66 3.24 -22.55 22.36
C LEU A 66 3.95 -22.50 21.01
N CYS A 67 3.62 -21.52 20.19
CA CYS A 67 4.23 -21.31 18.88
C CYS A 67 5.03 -20.00 18.88
N TYR A 68 6.22 -20.04 18.28
CA TYR A 68 7.08 -18.88 18.06
C TYR A 68 7.31 -18.70 16.57
N LEU A 69 7.15 -17.47 16.08
CA LEU A 69 7.39 -17.12 14.68
C LEU A 69 8.29 -15.89 14.62
N SER A 70 9.48 -16.02 14.02
CA SER A 70 10.48 -14.95 14.06
C SER A 70 10.05 -13.68 13.32
N SER A 71 9.12 -13.75 12.35
CA SER A 71 8.57 -12.56 11.67
C SER A 71 7.81 -11.62 12.60
N ARG A 72 7.33 -12.13 13.74
CA ARG A 72 6.63 -11.36 14.79
C ARG A 72 7.58 -10.62 15.73
N ALA A 73 8.88 -10.87 15.63
CA ALA A 73 9.88 -10.17 16.41
C ALA A 73 10.21 -8.79 15.81
N SER A 74 10.61 -7.83 16.65
CA SER A 74 11.01 -6.49 16.23
C SER A 74 12.26 -6.45 15.35
N GLY A 75 13.09 -7.49 15.42
CA GLY A 75 14.28 -7.66 14.57
C GLY A 75 13.96 -7.97 13.11
N TYR A 76 12.76 -8.47 12.81
CA TYR A 76 12.35 -8.78 11.44
C TYR A 76 11.87 -7.52 10.71
N ARG A 77 12.77 -6.94 9.91
CA ARG A 77 12.57 -5.66 9.20
C ARG A 77 11.88 -5.87 7.85
N ALA A 78 11.23 -4.82 7.34
CA ALA A 78 10.71 -4.81 5.98
C ALA A 78 11.78 -4.24 5.02
N LEU A 79 11.99 -4.90 3.89
CA LEU A 79 13.01 -4.51 2.91
C LEU A 79 12.34 -4.03 1.63
N LEU A 80 12.93 -3.02 1.00
CA LEU A 80 12.48 -2.48 -0.27
C LEU A 80 13.68 -2.26 -1.19
N LYS A 81 13.86 -3.15 -2.17
CA LYS A 81 14.91 -3.04 -3.17
C LYS A 81 14.41 -2.20 -4.33
N VAL A 82 15.09 -1.09 -4.59
CA VAL A 82 14.80 -0.18 -5.69
C VAL A 82 15.95 -0.24 -6.68
N THR A 83 15.69 -0.79 -7.87
CA THR A 83 16.63 -0.76 -9.00
C THR A 83 16.30 0.46 -9.84
N MET A 84 17.19 1.44 -9.85
CA MET A 84 16.96 2.77 -10.42
C MET A 84 17.47 2.90 -11.85
N THR A 85 18.51 2.15 -12.22
CA THR A 85 19.06 2.12 -13.58
C THR A 85 19.29 0.67 -14.03
N GLN A 86 19.25 0.46 -15.35
CA GLN A 86 19.55 -0.83 -15.97
C GLN A 86 21.02 -0.87 -16.41
N ALA A 87 21.41 -1.90 -17.18
CA ALA A 87 22.77 -2.04 -17.70
C ALA A 87 23.15 -0.90 -18.68
N LEU A 88 22.18 -0.39 -19.44
CA LEU A 88 22.36 0.76 -20.33
C LEU A 88 21.93 2.03 -19.60
N VAL A 89 22.85 2.99 -19.49
CA VAL A 89 22.61 4.29 -18.85
C VAL A 89 22.69 5.39 -19.90
N PRO A 90 21.75 6.36 -19.93
CA PRO A 90 21.83 7.48 -20.86
C PRO A 90 23.14 8.28 -20.69
N LEU A 91 23.79 8.62 -21.80
CA LEU A 91 25.11 9.28 -21.81
C LEU A 91 25.16 10.59 -21.03
N SER A 92 24.08 11.38 -21.05
CA SER A 92 23.99 12.69 -20.40
C SER A 92 23.45 12.63 -18.97
N LEU A 93 23.17 11.44 -18.43
CA LEU A 93 22.65 11.30 -17.06
C LEU A 93 23.79 11.52 -16.06
N ALA A 94 23.64 12.52 -15.19
CA ALA A 94 24.66 12.88 -14.22
C ALA A 94 24.38 12.26 -12.84
N LYS A 95 23.16 12.45 -12.34
CA LYS A 95 22.74 11.99 -11.01
C LYS A 95 21.41 11.29 -11.04
N VAL A 96 21.25 10.38 -10.08
CA VAL A 96 20.02 9.66 -9.81
C VAL A 96 19.60 9.94 -8.37
N HIS A 97 18.41 10.50 -8.21
CA HIS A 97 17.80 10.84 -6.92
C HIS A 97 16.82 9.75 -6.50
N LEU A 98 16.79 9.43 -5.21
CA LEU A 98 15.88 8.47 -4.61
C LEU A 98 15.18 9.12 -3.42
N MET A 99 13.86 9.03 -3.40
CA MET A 99 13.03 9.38 -2.26
C MET A 99 12.16 8.19 -1.90
N VAL A 100 12.12 7.83 -0.61
CA VAL A 100 11.23 6.78 -0.09
C VAL A 100 10.45 7.37 1.08
N ALA A 101 9.12 7.38 0.96
CA ALA A 101 8.21 7.86 1.99
C ALA A 101 7.36 6.71 2.53
N VAL A 102 7.41 6.49 3.85
CA VAL A 102 6.68 5.43 4.57
C VAL A 102 6.22 5.97 5.91
N GLU A 103 4.91 6.00 6.18
CA GLU A 103 4.36 6.35 7.51
C GLU A 103 4.95 7.65 8.11
N GLY A 104 5.07 8.67 7.27
CA GLY A 104 5.63 9.98 7.64
C GLY A 104 7.16 10.08 7.59
N HIS A 105 7.90 8.97 7.55
CA HIS A 105 9.34 9.01 7.26
C HIS A 105 9.57 9.45 5.83
N LEU A 106 10.58 10.30 5.62
CA LEU A 106 11.05 10.70 4.30
C LEU A 106 12.56 10.45 4.21
N PHE A 107 12.94 9.39 3.50
CA PHE A 107 14.33 9.08 3.18
C PHE A 107 14.69 9.70 1.83
N GLN A 108 15.77 10.46 1.77
CA GLN A 108 16.26 11.08 0.53
C GLN A 108 17.75 10.77 0.36
N LYS A 109 18.15 10.36 -0.85
CA LYS A 109 19.55 10.13 -1.20
C LYS A 109 19.75 10.31 -2.70
N TRP A 110 20.93 10.73 -3.10
CA TRP A 110 21.32 10.79 -4.51
C TRP A 110 22.59 9.96 -4.75
N PHE A 111 22.77 9.57 -6.01
CA PHE A 111 23.86 8.73 -6.49
C PHE A 111 24.39 9.29 -7.82
N HIS A 112 25.65 8.99 -8.12
CA HIS A 112 26.17 9.20 -9.47
C HIS A 112 25.57 8.18 -10.44
N ALA A 113 25.39 8.57 -11.69
CA ALA A 113 24.93 7.67 -12.74
C ALA A 113 25.89 6.48 -12.90
N SER A 114 25.35 5.27 -12.81
CA SER A 114 26.10 4.02 -12.90
C SER A 114 25.17 2.91 -13.42
N PRO A 115 25.67 1.94 -14.20
CA PRO A 115 24.86 0.81 -14.66
C PRO A 115 24.42 -0.07 -13.50
N ASN A 116 23.19 -0.60 -13.58
CA ASN A 116 22.58 -1.49 -12.57
C ASN A 116 22.56 -0.89 -11.15
N LEU A 117 22.38 0.43 -11.04
CA LEU A 117 22.32 1.13 -9.76
C LEU A 117 21.06 0.68 -9.00
N ALA A 118 21.25 0.16 -7.80
CA ALA A 118 20.18 -0.26 -6.92
C ALA A 118 20.46 0.13 -5.47
N TYR A 119 19.40 0.35 -4.70
CA TYR A 119 19.46 0.63 -3.28
C TYR A 119 18.42 -0.20 -2.53
N THR A 120 18.79 -0.73 -1.37
CA THR A 120 17.85 -1.45 -0.49
C THR A 120 17.52 -0.57 0.70
N TYR A 121 16.29 -0.07 0.74
CA TYR A 121 15.75 0.62 1.89
C TYR A 121 15.27 -0.39 2.94
N ILE A 122 15.58 -0.11 4.21
CA ILE A 122 15.24 -0.96 5.35
C ILE A 122 14.30 -0.17 6.25
N TRP A 123 13.07 -0.66 6.41
CA TRP A 123 12.09 -0.05 7.29
C TRP A 123 11.98 -0.81 8.61
N ASP A 124 11.98 -0.05 9.70
CA ASP A 124 11.97 -0.55 11.06
C ASP A 124 10.56 -0.83 11.60
N LYS A 125 9.54 -0.69 10.74
CA LYS A 125 8.11 -0.86 11.00
C LYS A 125 7.55 0.21 11.96
N THR A 126 8.20 1.39 12.02
CA THR A 126 7.74 2.52 12.83
C THR A 126 7.34 3.71 11.97
N ASP A 127 6.47 4.55 12.54
CA ASP A 127 6.12 5.85 11.96
C ASP A 127 7.18 6.92 12.31
N ALA A 128 7.00 8.13 11.77
CA ALA A 128 7.90 9.27 12.03
C ALA A 128 8.06 9.62 13.52
N TYR A 129 7.09 9.24 14.37
CA TYR A 129 7.09 9.46 15.81
C TYR A 129 7.65 8.27 16.60
N ARG A 130 8.23 7.27 15.91
CA ARG A 130 8.77 6.03 16.46
C ARG A 130 7.71 5.14 17.12
N GLN A 131 6.44 5.29 16.77
CA GLN A 131 5.37 4.38 17.17
C GLN A 131 5.32 3.19 16.22
N ARG A 132 4.87 2.04 16.71
CA ARG A 132 4.77 0.81 15.92
C ARG A 132 3.61 0.92 14.94
N VAL A 133 3.87 0.63 13.67
CA VAL A 133 2.84 0.53 12.64
C VAL A 133 2.49 -0.93 12.45
N TYR A 134 1.20 -1.27 12.58
CA TYR A 134 0.71 -2.65 12.51
C TYR A 134 0.04 -2.93 11.16
N GLY A 135 0.20 -4.16 10.66
CA GLY A 135 -0.48 -4.62 9.45
C GLY A 135 0.30 -4.36 8.17
N LEU A 136 -0.32 -3.69 7.19
CA LEU A 136 0.28 -3.35 5.89
C LEU A 136 0.32 -1.82 5.74
N THR A 137 1.36 -1.31 5.07
CA THR A 137 1.46 0.10 4.69
C THR A 137 1.91 0.24 3.25
N GLN A 138 1.61 1.39 2.64
CA GLN A 138 2.05 1.73 1.29
C GLN A 138 3.26 2.66 1.36
N ALA A 139 4.37 2.19 0.80
CA ALA A 139 5.55 3.00 0.55
C ALA A 139 5.41 3.74 -0.78
N SER A 140 5.74 5.04 -0.79
CA SER A 140 5.86 5.85 -1.98
C SER A 140 7.34 6.00 -2.33
N VAL A 141 7.75 5.51 -3.50
CA VAL A 141 9.13 5.59 -4.01
C VAL A 141 9.16 6.55 -5.19
N SER A 142 9.98 7.59 -5.11
CA SER A 142 10.23 8.50 -6.22
C SER A 142 11.67 8.37 -6.68
N VAL A 143 11.88 8.16 -7.97
CA VAL A 143 13.21 8.12 -8.60
C VAL A 143 13.32 9.28 -9.57
N GLY A 144 14.39 10.06 -9.43
CA GLY A 144 14.62 11.29 -10.18
C GLY A 144 15.88 11.18 -11.03
N PHE A 145 15.81 11.53 -12.31
CA PHE A 145 16.97 11.63 -13.20
C PHE A 145 17.36 13.09 -13.42
N GLU A 146 18.62 13.42 -13.10
CA GLU A 146 19.23 14.74 -13.33
C GLU A 146 20.26 14.61 -14.45
N TYR A 147 20.08 15.37 -15.52
CA TYR A 147 20.93 15.35 -16.70
C TYR A 147 21.95 16.50 -16.67
N GLU A 148 23.15 16.27 -17.20
CA GLU A 148 24.22 17.28 -17.25
C GLU A 148 23.81 18.51 -18.08
N THR A 149 23.01 18.29 -19.12
CA THR A 149 22.48 19.34 -20.00
C THR A 149 21.51 20.28 -19.28
N CYS A 150 20.87 19.82 -18.20
CA CYS A 150 20.01 20.65 -17.38
C CYS A 150 20.02 20.23 -15.90
N PRO A 151 20.92 20.82 -15.10
CA PRO A 151 21.04 20.49 -13.68
C PRO A 151 19.93 21.10 -12.81
N SER A 152 19.12 22.03 -13.35
CA SER A 152 18.06 22.71 -12.60
C SER A 152 16.74 21.93 -12.57
N GLN A 153 16.56 20.92 -13.42
CA GLN A 153 15.35 20.11 -13.52
C GLN A 153 15.64 18.63 -13.37
N ILE A 154 14.75 17.93 -12.67
CA ILE A 154 14.86 16.50 -12.41
C ILE A 154 13.60 15.84 -12.96
N LEU A 155 13.75 14.80 -13.79
CA LEU A 155 12.64 13.99 -14.27
C LEU A 155 12.28 12.96 -13.19
N TRP A 156 11.11 13.10 -12.58
CA TRP A 156 10.65 12.23 -11.50
C TRP A 156 9.67 11.19 -12.00
N GLU A 157 9.85 9.96 -11.52
CA GLU A 157 8.88 8.88 -11.65
C GLU A 157 8.50 8.38 -10.25
N LYS A 158 7.20 8.18 -10.00
CA LYS A 158 6.66 7.76 -8.70
C LYS A 158 6.05 6.36 -8.81
N ARG A 159 6.49 5.46 -7.93
CA ARG A 159 5.96 4.10 -7.78
C ARG A 159 5.47 3.89 -6.35
N THR A 160 4.57 2.93 -6.18
CA THR A 160 4.10 2.51 -4.86
C THR A 160 4.39 1.04 -4.61
N ALA A 161 4.71 0.68 -3.38
CA ALA A 161 4.91 -0.71 -2.97
C ALA A 161 4.27 -0.98 -1.61
N VAL A 162 3.82 -2.21 -1.37
CA VAL A 162 3.26 -2.62 -0.07
C VAL A 162 4.38 -3.15 0.81
N LEU A 163 4.44 -2.68 2.06
CA LEU A 163 5.37 -3.15 3.08
C LEU A 163 4.61 -3.73 4.27
N GLN A 164 5.13 -4.83 4.82
CA GLN A 164 4.58 -5.43 6.04
C GLN A 164 5.09 -4.68 7.28
N GLY A 165 4.16 -4.21 8.11
CA GLY A 165 4.40 -3.64 9.43
C GLY A 165 4.57 -4.71 10.52
N TYR A 166 4.33 -4.32 11.77
CA TYR A 166 4.25 -5.25 12.89
C TYR A 166 3.03 -6.16 12.77
N GLU A 167 3.23 -7.43 13.10
CA GLU A 167 2.14 -8.39 13.29
C GLU A 167 1.55 -8.23 14.69
N LEU A 168 0.25 -8.47 14.85
CA LEU A 168 -0.36 -8.51 16.19
C LEU A 168 0.01 -9.83 16.89
N LEU A 169 0.37 -9.74 18.17
CA LEU A 169 0.66 -10.89 19.03
C LEU A 169 -0.59 -11.23 19.86
N PRO A 170 -1.27 -12.37 19.62
CA PRO A 170 -2.54 -12.66 20.28
C PRO A 170 -2.39 -12.94 21.79
N SER A 171 -1.38 -13.71 22.20
CA SER A 171 -1.35 -14.28 23.57
C SER A 171 -0.51 -13.50 24.59
N ASN A 172 0.31 -12.55 24.14
CA ASN A 172 1.24 -11.80 25.00
C ASN A 172 2.12 -12.68 25.93
N LEU A 173 2.58 -13.84 25.44
CA LEU A 173 3.41 -14.78 26.19
C LEU A 173 4.90 -14.63 25.84
N GLY A 174 5.46 -13.43 26.03
CA GLY A 174 6.89 -13.19 25.78
C GLY A 174 7.33 -13.40 24.33
N GLY A 175 6.46 -13.09 23.36
CA GLY A 175 6.70 -13.32 21.92
C GLY A 175 6.15 -14.64 21.39
N TRP A 176 5.67 -15.53 22.27
CA TRP A 176 4.98 -16.77 21.90
C TRP A 176 3.46 -16.55 21.82
N SER A 177 2.79 -17.45 21.09
CA SER A 177 1.33 -17.53 21.01
C SER A 177 0.83 -18.95 21.31
N LEU A 178 -0.37 -19.05 21.88
CA LEU A 178 -1.09 -20.34 21.96
C LEU A 178 -1.63 -20.69 20.58
N ASP A 179 -1.43 -21.92 20.11
CA ASP A 179 -1.80 -22.38 18.77
C ASP A 179 -3.27 -22.07 18.39
N LYS A 180 -4.21 -22.19 19.35
CA LYS A 180 -5.65 -21.91 19.17
C LYS A 180 -6.09 -20.46 19.45
N HIS A 181 -5.19 -19.59 19.90
CA HIS A 181 -5.54 -18.20 20.20
C HIS A 181 -5.16 -17.28 19.02
N HIS A 182 -6.14 -16.63 18.40
CA HIS A 182 -5.95 -15.85 17.17
C HIS A 182 -6.32 -14.39 17.40
N THR A 183 -5.83 -13.49 16.55
CA THR A 183 -6.22 -12.08 16.56
C THR A 183 -6.43 -11.56 15.15
N LEU A 184 -7.41 -10.67 14.99
CA LEU A 184 -7.76 -10.05 13.72
C LEU A 184 -7.33 -8.59 13.73
N ASN A 185 -6.45 -8.20 12.82
CA ASN A 185 -6.18 -6.81 12.54
C ASN A 185 -7.27 -6.29 11.60
N ILE A 186 -8.29 -5.63 12.16
CA ILE A 186 -9.46 -5.14 11.42
C ILE A 186 -9.07 -4.06 10.40
N ALA A 187 -8.14 -3.16 10.78
CA ALA A 187 -7.76 -2.02 9.94
C ALA A 187 -7.03 -2.44 8.66
N SER A 188 -6.21 -3.49 8.72
CA SER A 188 -5.46 -4.01 7.57
C SER A 188 -6.04 -5.30 6.96
N GLY A 189 -7.06 -5.89 7.59
CA GLY A 189 -7.70 -7.12 7.12
C GLY A 189 -6.77 -8.34 7.19
N ILE A 190 -6.09 -8.54 8.33
CA ILE A 190 -5.14 -9.66 8.49
C ILE A 190 -5.53 -10.52 9.69
N LEU A 191 -5.71 -11.81 9.48
CA LEU A 191 -5.89 -12.78 10.55
C LEU A 191 -4.53 -13.37 10.94
N HIS A 192 -4.09 -13.07 12.16
CA HIS A 192 -2.88 -13.64 12.75
C HIS A 192 -3.27 -14.85 13.62
N LYS A 193 -3.03 -16.05 13.10
CA LYS A 193 -3.32 -17.29 13.85
C LYS A 193 -2.21 -17.58 14.86
N GLY A 194 -2.61 -18.13 15.99
CA GLY A 194 -1.72 -18.51 17.08
C GLY A 194 -0.69 -19.57 16.67
N SER A 195 -1.05 -20.41 15.71
CA SER A 195 -0.20 -21.44 15.08
C SER A 195 0.84 -20.92 14.09
N GLY A 196 1.04 -19.60 13.98
CA GLY A 196 2.03 -18.99 13.07
C GLY A 196 1.53 -18.66 11.67
N GLU A 197 0.38 -19.19 11.24
CA GLU A 197 -0.21 -18.83 9.94
C GLU A 197 -0.76 -17.40 9.94
N ASN A 198 -0.46 -16.63 8.90
CA ASN A 198 -1.03 -15.31 8.65
C ASN A 198 -1.87 -15.34 7.36
N VAL A 199 -3.11 -14.89 7.45
CA VAL A 199 -4.03 -14.82 6.31
C VAL A 199 -4.28 -13.35 5.99
N PHE A 200 -3.79 -12.89 4.84
CA PHE A 200 -3.93 -11.51 4.37
C PHE A 200 -5.21 -11.40 3.53
N VAL A 201 -6.35 -11.13 4.17
CA VAL A 201 -7.68 -11.14 3.55
C VAL A 201 -7.77 -10.13 2.41
N SER A 202 -7.19 -8.94 2.59
CA SER A 202 -7.22 -7.84 1.61
C SER A 202 -6.34 -8.07 0.37
N GLU A 203 -5.20 -8.74 0.51
CA GLU A 203 -4.21 -8.90 -0.57
C GLU A 203 -4.29 -10.27 -1.28
N GLN A 204 -4.66 -11.33 -0.57
CA GLN A 204 -4.64 -12.70 -1.12
C GLN A 204 -6.00 -13.19 -1.60
N GLN A 205 -7.11 -12.55 -1.20
CA GLN A 205 -8.43 -12.97 -1.64
C GLN A 205 -8.84 -12.23 -2.92
N PRO A 206 -9.57 -12.90 -3.83
CA PRO A 206 -10.11 -12.25 -5.02
C PRO A 206 -11.00 -11.05 -4.66
N PRO A 207 -10.97 -9.96 -5.45
CA PRO A 207 -11.87 -8.84 -5.27
C PRO A 207 -13.34 -9.28 -5.27
N VAL A 208 -14.13 -8.77 -4.32
CA VAL A 208 -15.57 -9.05 -4.22
C VAL A 208 -16.34 -7.95 -4.95
N ILE A 209 -17.19 -8.35 -5.90
CA ILE A 209 -18.12 -7.43 -6.58
C ILE A 209 -19.48 -7.46 -5.89
N SER A 210 -20.07 -6.29 -5.65
CA SER A 210 -21.40 -6.14 -5.07
C SER A 210 -22.18 -5.00 -5.74
N SER A 211 -23.50 -5.03 -5.63
CA SER A 211 -24.38 -3.99 -6.17
C SER A 211 -24.76 -2.99 -5.07
N ILE A 212 -24.24 -1.78 -5.14
CA ILE A 212 -24.54 -0.70 -4.16
C ILE A 212 -25.78 0.11 -4.54
N MET A 213 -26.21 0.06 -5.80
CA MET A 213 -27.34 0.82 -6.32
C MET A 213 -27.91 0.17 -7.59
N GLY A 214 -29.22 0.25 -7.79
CA GLY A 214 -29.91 -0.43 -8.89
C GLY A 214 -30.40 -1.84 -8.53
N ASN A 215 -31.39 -2.29 -9.29
CA ASN A 215 -32.02 -3.61 -9.15
C ASN A 215 -32.33 -4.27 -10.51
N GLY A 216 -31.67 -3.81 -11.57
CA GLY A 216 -31.91 -4.26 -12.95
C GLY A 216 -33.21 -3.74 -13.60
N ARG A 217 -34.05 -2.97 -12.89
CA ARG A 217 -35.26 -2.37 -13.45
C ARG A 217 -35.13 -0.86 -13.64
N ARG A 218 -35.63 -0.37 -14.76
CA ARG A 218 -35.65 1.06 -15.07
C ARG A 218 -36.63 1.81 -14.16
N ARG A 219 -36.24 2.96 -13.63
CA ARG A 219 -37.15 3.92 -12.99
C ARG A 219 -37.96 4.72 -14.03
N SER A 220 -39.00 5.41 -13.58
CA SER A 220 -39.67 6.43 -14.41
C SER A 220 -38.77 7.67 -14.59
N ILE A 221 -39.02 8.42 -15.65
CA ILE A 221 -38.28 9.66 -15.95
C ILE A 221 -38.39 10.68 -14.81
N SER A 222 -39.55 10.76 -14.15
CA SER A 222 -39.87 11.70 -13.06
C SER A 222 -39.22 11.42 -11.70
N CYS A 223 -38.56 10.27 -11.52
CA CYS A 223 -37.77 9.97 -10.32
C CYS A 223 -38.49 10.13 -8.94
N PRO A 224 -39.75 9.70 -8.74
CA PRO A 224 -40.54 10.04 -7.54
C PRO A 224 -40.01 9.44 -6.22
N SER A 225 -39.22 8.37 -6.29
CA SER A 225 -38.64 7.67 -5.13
C SER A 225 -37.13 7.53 -5.23
N CYS A 226 -36.48 8.53 -5.84
CA CYS A 226 -35.04 8.53 -6.07
C CYS A 226 -34.22 8.99 -4.86
N SER A 227 -34.87 9.51 -3.83
CA SER A 227 -34.24 9.82 -2.53
C SER A 227 -34.57 8.74 -1.52
N GLY A 228 -33.58 8.25 -0.78
CA GLY A 228 -33.75 7.15 0.19
C GLY A 228 -32.50 6.28 0.27
N LEU A 229 -32.66 4.99 0.57
CA LEU A 229 -31.54 4.04 0.53
C LEU A 229 -31.05 3.86 -0.91
N ALA A 230 -29.74 3.75 -1.13
CA ALA A 230 -29.15 3.53 -2.45
C ALA A 230 -29.31 2.06 -2.90
N GLU A 231 -29.16 1.11 -1.98
CA GLU A 231 -29.28 -0.32 -2.27
C GLU A 231 -30.64 -0.63 -2.89
N GLY A 232 -30.62 -1.29 -4.07
CA GLY A 232 -31.82 -1.65 -4.80
C GLY A 232 -32.61 -0.46 -5.39
N ASN A 233 -32.15 0.79 -5.23
CA ASN A 233 -32.83 1.96 -5.74
C ASN A 233 -32.74 2.01 -7.26
N LYS A 234 -33.89 2.10 -7.93
CA LYS A 234 -33.97 1.99 -9.39
C LYS A 234 -33.16 3.09 -10.08
N LEU A 235 -32.41 2.69 -11.10
CA LEU A 235 -31.68 3.57 -12.00
C LEU A 235 -32.39 3.61 -13.36
N LEU A 236 -32.10 4.60 -14.19
CA LEU A 236 -32.56 4.69 -15.56
C LEU A 236 -31.47 4.27 -16.54
N ALA A 237 -30.33 4.97 -16.50
CA ALA A 237 -29.14 4.67 -17.31
C ALA A 237 -27.91 5.41 -16.72
N PRO A 238 -27.12 4.76 -15.85
CA PRO A 238 -25.91 5.36 -15.31
C PRO A 238 -24.84 5.46 -16.40
N VAL A 239 -24.43 6.69 -16.75
CA VAL A 239 -23.47 6.98 -17.84
C VAL A 239 -22.19 7.67 -17.36
N ALA A 240 -22.19 8.20 -16.13
CA ALA A 240 -21.04 8.88 -15.54
C ALA A 240 -20.97 8.62 -14.03
N LEU A 241 -19.75 8.58 -13.51
CA LEU A 241 -19.45 8.44 -12.07
C LEU A 241 -18.35 9.41 -11.68
N ALA A 242 -18.47 10.00 -10.48
CA ALA A 242 -17.40 10.81 -9.89
C ALA A 242 -17.43 10.69 -8.36
N CYS A 243 -16.26 10.54 -7.74
CA CYS A 243 -16.12 10.55 -6.28
C CYS A 243 -15.88 11.99 -5.79
N GLY A 244 -16.66 12.45 -4.83
CA GLY A 244 -16.45 13.72 -4.14
C GLY A 244 -15.37 13.61 -3.06
N GLY A 245 -14.77 14.76 -2.70
CA GLY A 245 -13.78 14.82 -1.60
C GLY A 245 -14.36 14.50 -0.21
N ASP A 246 -15.68 14.47 -0.07
CA ASP A 246 -16.40 14.05 1.14
C ASP A 246 -16.73 12.55 1.17
N GLY A 247 -16.23 11.77 0.20
CA GLY A 247 -16.48 10.34 0.07
C GLY A 247 -17.81 9.98 -0.59
N SER A 248 -18.59 10.95 -1.07
CA SER A 248 -19.84 10.68 -1.80
C SER A 248 -19.57 10.22 -3.23
N LEU A 249 -20.42 9.36 -3.77
CA LEU A 249 -20.42 8.97 -5.17
C LEU A 249 -21.51 9.71 -5.94
N TYR A 250 -21.13 10.51 -6.93
CA TYR A 250 -22.05 11.16 -7.86
C TYR A 250 -22.31 10.24 -9.05
N VAL A 251 -23.58 9.96 -9.30
CA VAL A 251 -24.05 9.07 -10.36
C VAL A 251 -24.83 9.90 -11.37
N GLY A 252 -24.32 10.00 -12.59
CA GLY A 252 -25.04 10.56 -13.73
C GLY A 252 -26.04 9.52 -14.26
N ASP A 253 -27.23 9.48 -13.68
CA ASP A 253 -28.31 8.55 -14.01
C ASP A 253 -29.23 9.14 -15.10
N LEU A 254 -28.64 9.40 -16.27
CA LEU A 254 -29.24 10.08 -17.42
C LEU A 254 -29.78 11.48 -17.09
N ASN A 255 -31.09 11.62 -16.87
CA ASN A 255 -31.75 12.91 -16.67
C ASN A 255 -31.61 13.45 -15.23
N PHE A 256 -31.05 12.65 -14.31
CA PHE A 256 -30.75 13.09 -12.95
C PHE A 256 -29.30 12.81 -12.59
N ILE A 257 -28.67 13.78 -11.94
CA ILE A 257 -27.46 13.53 -11.16
C ILE A 257 -27.89 13.20 -9.74
N ARG A 258 -27.46 12.04 -9.25
CA ARG A 258 -27.80 11.53 -7.93
C ARG A 258 -26.53 11.42 -7.10
N ARG A 259 -26.58 11.91 -5.88
CA ARG A 259 -25.48 11.77 -4.92
C ARG A 259 -25.79 10.58 -4.03
N VAL A 260 -24.82 9.68 -3.87
CA VAL A 260 -24.82 8.58 -2.91
C VAL A 260 -23.85 8.95 -1.79
N TYR A 261 -24.34 9.07 -0.57
CA TYR A 261 -23.55 9.45 0.60
C TYR A 261 -22.80 8.24 1.18
N PRO A 262 -21.75 8.46 2.00
CA PRO A 262 -21.09 7.39 2.75
C PRO A 262 -22.03 6.60 3.68
N THR A 263 -23.17 7.18 4.07
CA THR A 263 -24.26 6.51 4.82
C THR A 263 -25.10 5.57 3.96
N LEU A 264 -24.77 5.39 2.68
CA LEU A 264 -25.49 4.60 1.67
C LEU A 264 -26.91 5.09 1.36
N ASN A 265 -27.23 6.33 1.74
CA ASN A 265 -28.42 7.01 1.25
C ASN A 265 -28.11 7.73 -0.07
N THR A 266 -29.14 7.96 -0.88
CA THR A 266 -29.07 8.69 -2.14
C THR A 266 -30.09 9.82 -2.17
N THR A 267 -29.74 10.92 -2.83
CA THR A 267 -30.65 12.02 -3.16
C THR A 267 -30.39 12.50 -4.59
N ALA A 268 -31.43 13.02 -5.26
CA ALA A 268 -31.26 13.74 -6.51
C ALA A 268 -30.73 15.15 -6.22
N VAL A 269 -29.66 15.56 -6.91
CA VAL A 269 -28.99 16.87 -6.69
C VAL A 269 -29.10 17.80 -7.90
N LEU A 270 -29.32 17.27 -9.10
CA LEU A 270 -29.55 18.04 -10.31
C LEU A 270 -30.45 17.26 -11.27
N GLU A 271 -31.37 17.96 -11.92
CA GLU A 271 -32.14 17.48 -13.08
C GLU A 271 -31.61 18.20 -14.33
N LEU A 272 -31.45 17.47 -15.44
CA LEU A 272 -30.90 17.96 -16.70
C LEU A 272 -32.00 18.23 -17.74
#